data_AF-X1NWM2-F1
#
_entry.id   AF-X1NWM2-F1
#
_cell.length_a   1.000
_cell.length_b   1.000
_cell.length_c   1.000
_cell.angle_alpha   90.00
_cell.angle_beta   90.00
_cell.angle_gamma   90.00
#
_symmetry.space_group_name_H-M   'P 1'
#
loop_
_entity.id
_entity.type
_entity.pdbx_description
1 polymer ?
#
loop_
_entity_poly.entity_id
_entity_poly.type
_entity_poly.pdbx_seq_one_letter_code
_entity_poly.pdbx_strand_id
1 'polypeptide(L)'
;MNRLSIERQAQVIKVLCEGNSIRSTARITNTAINTVVSLLKNVGSACAKYQDIHLRNLPCKAIQCDEIWSFCYAKQKNVPE
;
A
#
# COMPACT_ATOMS: atom_id res chain seq x y z
N MET A 1 -11.44 -5.04 19.60
CA MET A 1 -10.14 -4.74 18.96
C MET A 1 -10.07 -3.24 18.74
N ASN A 2 -9.13 -2.54 19.38
CA ASN A 2 -9.04 -1.08 19.24
C ASN A 2 -8.62 -0.72 17.82
N ARG A 3 -9.41 0.13 17.16
CA ARG A 3 -9.14 0.67 15.83
C ARG A 3 -8.82 2.15 15.94
N LEU A 4 -7.88 2.61 15.11
CA LEU A 4 -7.63 4.04 14.95
C LEU A 4 -8.88 4.71 14.37
N SER A 5 -9.12 5.96 14.76
CA SER A 5 -10.12 6.79 14.08
C SER A 5 -9.76 6.95 12.60
N ILE A 6 -10.74 7.32 11.76
CA ILE A 6 -10.52 7.47 10.32
C ILE A 6 -9.45 8.52 10.04
N GLU A 7 -9.46 9.62 10.79
CA GLU A 7 -8.50 10.73 10.66
C GLU A 7 -7.07 10.24 10.92
N ARG A 8 -6.92 9.37 11.94
CA ARG A 8 -5.62 8.78 12.28
C ARG A 8 -5.15 7.76 11.25
N GLN A 9 -6.06 6.97 10.68
CA GLN A 9 -5.72 6.09 9.57
C GLN A 9 -5.27 6.88 8.35
N ALA A 10 -6.00 7.94 7.98
CA ALA A 10 -5.66 8.81 6.87
C ALA A 10 -4.28 9.47 7.05
N GLN A 11 -3.94 9.91 8.26
CA GLN A 11 -2.61 10.46 8.55
C GLN A 11 -1.49 9.43 8.32
N VAL A 12 -1.67 8.19 8.80
CA VAL A 12 -0.69 7.11 8.59
C VAL A 12 -0.52 6.78 7.11
N ILE A 13 -1.63 6.67 6.37
CA ILE A 13 -1.62 6.39 4.94
C ILE A 13 -0.94 7.52 4.17
N LYS A 14 -1.23 8.78 4.50
CA LYS A 14 -0.61 9.94 3.86
C LYS A 14 0.92 9.88 3.98
N VAL A 15 1.45 9.62 5.17
CA VAL A 15 2.90 9.52 5.39
C VAL A 15 3.53 8.39 4.55
N LEU A 16 2.85 7.25 4.39
CA LEU A 16 3.29 6.16 3.50
C LEU A 16 3.29 6.59 2.02
N CYS A 17 2.26 7.31 1.58
CA CYS A 17 2.16 7.84 0.21
C CYS A 17 3.26 8.85 -0.12
N GLU A 18 3.77 9.60 0.87
CA GLU A 18 4.94 10.48 0.73
C GLU A 18 6.29 9.71 0.65
N GLY A 19 6.26 8.37 0.56
CA GLY A 19 7.46 7.54 0.37
C GLY A 19 8.19 7.15 1.67
N ASN A 20 7.58 7.37 2.84
CA ASN A 20 8.20 6.98 4.10
C ASN A 20 8.18 5.46 4.32
N SER A 21 9.26 4.93 4.89
CA SER A 21 9.28 3.54 5.36
C SER A 21 8.27 3.29 6.48
N ILE A 22 7.90 2.03 6.70
CA ILE A 22 7.01 1.61 7.79
C ILE A 22 7.53 2.09 9.16
N ARG A 23 8.84 2.01 9.39
CA ARG A 23 9.48 2.49 10.63
C ARG A 23 9.45 4.02 10.76
N SER A 24 9.73 4.74 9.68
CA SER A 24 9.63 6.21 9.67
C SER A 24 8.19 6.65 9.95
N THR A 25 7.22 6.00 9.30
CA THR A 25 5.79 6.24 9.50
C THR A 25 5.36 5.99 10.94
N ALA A 26 5.77 4.88 11.54
CA ALA A 26 5.51 4.56 12.94
C ALA A 26 6.04 5.66 13.88
N ARG A 27 7.28 6.12 13.64
CA ARG A 27 7.90 7.21 14.43
C ARG A 27 7.21 8.55 14.23
N ILE A 28 6.99 8.99 12.99
CA ILE A 28 6.39 10.29 12.65
C ILE A 28 4.98 10.40 13.22
N THR A 29 4.20 9.32 13.08
CA THR A 29 2.79 9.32 13.50
C THR A 29 2.60 8.92 14.95
N ASN A 30 3.65 8.51 15.66
CA ASN A 30 3.56 7.89 16.98
C ASN A 30 2.56 6.72 17.01
N THR A 31 2.71 5.80 16.07
CA THR A 31 1.85 4.62 15.90
C THR A 31 2.69 3.35 16.04
N ALA A 32 2.18 2.34 16.75
CA ALA A 32 2.84 1.05 16.84
C ALA A 32 3.10 0.45 15.46
N ILE A 33 4.29 -0.10 15.24
CA ILE A 33 4.72 -0.60 13.92
C ILE A 33 3.76 -1.66 13.35
N ASN A 34 3.26 -2.56 14.19
CA ASN A 34 2.32 -3.60 13.80
C ASN A 34 0.98 -3.01 13.34
N THR A 35 0.54 -1.91 13.96
CA THR A 35 -0.67 -1.20 13.54
C THR A 35 -0.50 -0.56 12.17
N VAL A 36 0.67 0.01 11.86
CA VAL A 36 0.98 0.52 10.52
C VAL A 36 0.95 -0.60 9.48
N VAL A 37 1.58 -1.75 9.78
CA VAL A 37 1.59 -2.92 8.89
C VAL A 37 0.17 -3.46 8.63
N SER A 38 -0.62 -3.64 9.69
CA SER A 38 -2.00 -4.13 9.57
C SER A 38 -2.89 -3.16 8.79
N LEU A 39 -2.76 -1.85 9.03
CA LEU A 39 -3.49 -0.84 8.28
C LEU A 39 -3.11 -0.87 6.80
N LEU A 40 -1.81 -0.89 6.48
CA LEU A 40 -1.31 -0.94 5.11
C LEU A 40 -1.84 -2.18 4.35
N LYS A 41 -1.83 -3.36 4.97
CA LYS A 41 -2.39 -4.58 4.37
C LYS A 41 -3.88 -4.44 4.07
N ASN A 42 -4.67 -3.95 5.03
CA ASN A 42 -6.11 -3.79 4.87
C ASN A 42 -6.47 -2.78 3.77
N VAL A 43 -5.77 -1.63 3.75
CA VAL A 43 -5.95 -0.59 2.73
C VAL A 43 -5.55 -1.11 1.36
N GLY A 44 -4.41 -1.82 1.24
CA GLY A 44 -3.98 -2.43 -0.02
C GLY A 44 -5.02 -3.41 -0.58
N SER A 45 -5.59 -4.28 0.26
CA SER A 45 -6.67 -5.17 -0.16
C SER A 45 -7.93 -4.41 -0.58
N ALA A 46 -8.27 -3.31 0.10
CA ALA A 46 -9.41 -2.48 -0.27
C ALA A 46 -9.17 -1.76 -1.61
N CYS A 47 -7.97 -1.21 -1.84
CA CYS A 47 -7.58 -0.60 -3.11
C CYS A 47 -7.66 -1.59 -4.27
N ALA A 48 -7.14 -2.81 -4.10
CA ALA A 48 -7.20 -3.85 -5.12
C ALA A 48 -8.66 -4.20 -5.48
N LYS A 49 -9.53 -4.40 -4.48
CA LYS A 49 -10.97 -4.65 -4.71
C LYS A 49 -11.66 -3.48 -5.39
N TYR A 50 -11.36 -2.26 -4.97
CA TYR A 50 -11.93 -1.06 -5.58
C TYR A 50 -11.55 -0.96 -7.05
N GLN A 51 -10.28 -1.16 -7.38
CA GLN A 51 -9.79 -1.15 -8.75
C GLN A 51 -10.43 -2.23 -9.61
N ASP A 52 -10.54 -3.47 -9.10
CA ASP A 52 -11.19 -4.56 -9.81
C ASP A 52 -12.65 -4.24 -10.17
N ILE A 53 -13.41 -3.60 -9.28
CA ILE A 53 -14.81 -3.26 -9.53
C ILE A 53 -14.96 -2.06 -10.48
N HIS A 54 -14.13 -1.01 -10.31
CA HIS A 54 -14.36 0.29 -10.95
C HIS A 54 -13.56 0.50 -12.24
N LEU A 55 -12.40 -0.15 -12.39
CA LEU A 55 -11.53 0.02 -13.57
C LEU A 55 -11.86 -1.00 -14.66
N ARG A 56 -13.15 -1.14 -15.00
CA ARG A 56 -13.65 -2.04 -16.05
C ARG A 56 -14.23 -1.27 -17.22
N ASN A 57 -14.03 -1.78 -18.44
CA ASN A 57 -14.56 -1.18 -19.68
C ASN A 57 -14.23 0.32 -19.82
N LEU A 58 -13.00 0.70 -19.45
CA LEU A 58 -12.56 2.09 -19.51
C LEU A 58 -12.58 2.59 -20.97
N PRO A 59 -13.19 3.75 -21.26
CA PRO A 59 -13.29 4.29 -22.63
C PRO A 59 -11.96 4.93 -23.10
N CYS A 60 -10.85 4.25 -22.86
CA CYS A 60 -9.52 4.73 -23.22
C CYS A 60 -9.30 4.61 -24.74
N LYS A 61 -8.95 5.72 -25.40
CA LYS A 61 -8.59 5.74 -26.83
C LYS A 61 -7.10 5.52 -27.07
N ALA A 62 -6.27 5.86 -26.09
CA ALA A 62 -4.84 5.65 -26.08
C ALA A 62 -4.40 5.26 -24.66
N ILE A 63 -3.47 4.31 -24.55
CA ILE A 63 -2.96 3.81 -23.27
C ILE A 63 -1.45 3.91 -23.32
N GLN A 64 -0.86 4.53 -22.30
CA GLN A 64 0.58 4.52 -22.08
C GLN A 64 0.90 3.47 -21.03
N CYS A 65 1.83 2.58 -21.36
CA CYS A 65 2.34 1.57 -20.45
C CYS A 65 3.75 1.99 -20.03
N ASP A 66 4.00 1.98 -18.74
CA ASP A 66 5.31 2.22 -18.14
C ASP A 66 5.59 1.13 -17.10
N GLU A 67 6.86 0.90 -16.81
CA GLU A 67 7.29 -0.10 -15.84
C GLU A 67 8.02 0.54 -14.66
N ILE A 68 7.54 0.23 -13.46
CA ILE A 68 8.19 0.62 -12.21
C ILE A 68 8.86 -0.61 -11.61
N TRP A 69 10.18 -0.55 -11.52
CA TRP A 69 10.99 -1.63 -10.96
C TRP A 69 11.13 -1.49 -9.45
N SER A 70 10.99 -2.59 -8.73
CA SER A 70 11.23 -2.65 -7.28
C SER A 70 11.92 -3.96 -6.91
N PHE A 71 12.90 -3.87 -6.02
CA PHE A 71 13.55 -5.05 -5.48
C PHE A 71 12.65 -5.73 -4.44
N CYS A 72 12.06 -6.87 -4.79
CA CYS A 72 11.12 -7.61 -3.94
C CYS A 72 11.65 -8.96 -3.44
N TYR A 73 12.95 -9.23 -3.59
CA TYR A 73 13.61 -10.49 -3.25
C TYR A 73 13.02 -11.77 -3.92
N ALA A 74 12.14 -11.62 -4.92
CA ALA A 74 11.48 -12.73 -5.61
C ALA A 74 12.20 -13.17 -6.91
N LYS A 75 13.53 -13.11 -6.96
CA LYS A 75 14.29 -13.62 -8.13
C LYS A 75 14.23 -15.14 -8.15
N GLN A 76 14.20 -15.78 -9.33
CA GLN A 76 14.18 -17.24 -9.47
C GLN A 76 15.24 -17.95 -8.62
N LYS A 77 16.45 -17.38 -8.54
CA LYS A 77 17.56 -17.89 -7.71
C LYS A 77 17.29 -17.94 -6.20
N ASN A 78 16.24 -17.25 -5.71
CA ASN A 78 15.86 -17.20 -4.31
C ASN A 78 14.69 -18.15 -3.97
N VAL A 79 14.16 -18.88 -4.97
CA VAL A 79 13.10 -19.87 -4.77
C VAL A 79 13.74 -21.15 -4.18
N PRO A 80 13.33 -21.62 -2.99
CA PRO A 80 13.81 -22.88 -2.43
C PRO A 80 13.42 -24.08 -3.31
N GLU A 81 14.21 -25.16 -3.28
CA GLU A 81 13.85 -26.47 -3.85
C GLU A 81 12.69 -27.13 -3.08
#